data_AF-A0A5E4GJW4-F1
#
_entry.id   AF-A0A5E4GJW4-F1
#
_cell.length_a   1.000
_cell.length_b   1.000
_cell.length_c   1.000
_cell.angle_alpha   90.00
_cell.angle_beta   90.00
_cell.angle_gamma   90.00
#
_symmetry.space_group_name_H-M   'P 1'
#
loop_
_entity.id
_entity.type
_entity.pdbx_description
1 polymer ?
#
loop_
_entity_poly.entity_id
_entity_poly.type
_entity_poly.pdbx_seq_one_letter_code
_entity_poly.pdbx_strand_id
1 'polypeptide(L)'
;RHWVLLIVRAKRETVYFLDPLPGHRVVDEEAKNIVNSAIKIYNSHIGRAGRKAVIWKTLSDTPKQPSSVECGYYVMRFMRDIIMDPSLAFENK
;
A
#
# COMPACT_ATOMS: atom_id res chain seq x y z
N ARG A 1 7.81 -0.82 -17.74
CA ARG A 1 6.55 -0.50 -17.01
C ARG A 1 6.46 -1.47 -15.85
N HIS A 2 6.11 -1.00 -14.65
CA HIS A 2 6.11 -1.78 -13.42
C HIS A 2 4.81 -1.57 -12.67
N TRP A 3 4.28 -2.63 -12.05
CA TRP A 3 3.04 -2.59 -11.27
C TRP A 3 3.34 -2.85 -9.79
N VAL A 4 2.76 -2.02 -8.93
CA VAL A 4 2.83 -2.11 -7.47
C VAL A 4 1.42 -2.02 -6.89
N LEU A 5 1.25 -2.40 -5.63
CA LEU A 5 -0.01 -2.26 -4.92
C LEU A 5 0.15 -1.33 -3.71
N LEU A 6 -0.77 -0.38 -3.59
CA LEU A 6 -0.95 0.46 -2.41
C LEU A 6 -2.27 0.11 -1.72
N ILE A 7 -2.22 -0.18 -0.42
CA ILE A 7 -3.41 -0.39 0.41
C ILE A 7 -3.59 0.83 1.30
N VAL A 8 -4.68 1.57 1.12
CA VAL A 8 -4.94 2.82 1.85
C VAL A 8 -5.99 2.60 2.93
N ARG A 9 -5.58 2.63 4.20
CA ARG A 9 -6.49 2.62 5.37
C ARG A 9 -6.77 4.05 5.80
N ALA A 10 -7.56 4.78 5.02
CA ALA A 10 -7.76 6.23 5.21
C ALA A 10 -8.22 6.62 6.63
N LYS A 11 -9.14 5.86 7.25
CA LYS A 11 -9.59 6.11 8.63
C LYS A 11 -8.47 5.94 9.67
N ARG A 12 -7.50 5.06 9.41
CA ARG A 12 -6.33 4.76 10.27
C ARG A 12 -5.07 5.54 9.87
N GLU A 13 -5.13 6.29 8.77
CA GLU A 13 -3.98 7.06 8.23
C GLU A 13 -2.73 6.21 8.01
N THR A 14 -2.93 4.95 7.61
CA THR A 14 -1.85 4.03 7.31
C THR A 14 -1.95 3.60 5.86
N VAL A 15 -0.81 3.60 5.17
CA VAL A 15 -0.68 3.12 3.79
C VAL A 15 0.35 2.00 3.77
N TYR A 16 -0.01 0.88 3.13
CA TYR A 16 0.89 -0.24 2.93
C TYR A 16 1.33 -0.29 1.47
N PHE A 17 2.63 -0.45 1.26
CA PHE A 17 3.27 -0.58 -0.04
C PHE A 17 3.73 -2.02 -0.26
N LEU A 18 3.33 -2.60 -1.39
CA LEU A 18 3.72 -3.94 -1.82
C LEU A 18 4.36 -3.85 -3.20
N ASP A 19 5.59 -4.34 -3.29
CA ASP A 19 6.35 -4.43 -4.54
C ASP A 19 6.65 -5.89 -4.87
N PRO A 20 6.18 -6.41 -6.02
CA PRO A 20 6.54 -7.74 -6.50
C PRO A 20 8.02 -7.92 -6.80
N LEU A 21 8.76 -6.85 -7.12
CA LEU A 21 10.18 -6.96 -7.45
C LEU A 21 11.03 -7.34 -6.24
N PRO A 22 12.14 -8.07 -6.45
CA PRO A 22 13.11 -8.33 -5.39
C PRO A 22 13.81 -7.03 -4.94
N GLY A 23 14.27 -7.03 -3.69
CA GLY A 23 15.03 -5.93 -3.08
C GLY A 23 14.23 -5.08 -2.08
N HIS A 24 14.94 -4.22 -1.33
CA HIS A 24 14.37 -3.29 -0.35
C HIS A 24 13.92 -1.99 -1.01
N ARG A 25 12.86 -2.04 -1.81
CA ARG A 25 12.33 -0.87 -2.50
C ARG A 25 11.37 -0.10 -1.59
N VAL A 26 11.41 1.23 -1.72
CA VAL A 26 10.49 2.15 -1.07
C VAL A 26 9.63 2.84 -2.12
N VAL A 27 8.42 3.22 -1.73
CA VAL A 27 7.53 3.98 -2.60
C VAL A 27 8.12 5.35 -2.91
N ASP A 28 7.93 5.79 -4.15
CA ASP A 28 8.36 7.08 -4.65
C ASP A 28 7.67 8.26 -3.91
N GLU A 29 8.40 9.36 -3.72
CA GLU A 29 7.90 10.53 -2.98
C GLU A 29 6.72 11.24 -3.69
N GLU A 30 6.67 11.25 -5.03
CA GLU A 30 5.52 11.77 -5.78
C GLU A 30 4.27 10.95 -5.47
N ALA A 31 4.38 9.61 -5.50
CA ALA A 31 3.28 8.72 -5.15
C ALA A 31 2.84 8.92 -3.69
N LYS A 32 3.79 9.12 -2.76
CA LYS A 32 3.45 9.48 -1.37
C LYS A 32 2.67 10.78 -1.29
N ASN A 33 3.11 11.81 -1.99
CA ASN A 33 2.46 13.13 -1.97
C ASN A 33 1.04 13.09 -2.52
N ILE A 34 0.79 12.31 -3.58
CA ILE A 34 -0.55 12.10 -4.15
C ILE A 34 -1.46 11.44 -3.10
N VAL A 35 -1.03 10.32 -2.50
CA VAL A 35 -1.86 9.59 -1.52
C VAL A 35 -2.06 10.39 -0.24
N ASN A 36 -1.01 11.07 0.25
CA ASN A 36 -1.10 11.95 1.42
C ASN A 36 -2.13 13.07 1.19
N SER A 37 -2.13 13.67 -0.01
CA SER A 37 -3.11 14.70 -0.38
C SER A 37 -4.53 14.14 -0.47
N ALA A 38 -4.71 12.96 -1.06
CA ALA A 38 -6.01 12.29 -1.11
C ALA A 38 -6.56 11.98 0.30
N ILE A 39 -5.71 11.53 1.23
CA ILE A 39 -6.10 11.31 2.63
C ILE A 39 -6.49 12.63 3.31
N LYS A 40 -5.75 13.72 3.07
CA LYS A 40 -6.13 15.06 3.59
C LYS A 40 -7.50 15.50 3.09
N ILE A 41 -7.80 15.29 1.80
CA ILE A 41 -9.10 15.60 1.20
C ILE A 41 -10.20 14.73 1.83
N TYR A 42 -9.99 13.41 1.93
CA TYR A 42 -10.93 12.50 2.59
C TYR A 42 -11.23 12.93 4.02
N ASN A 43 -10.19 13.31 4.77
CA ASN A 43 -10.29 13.75 6.15
C ASN A 43 -11.12 15.03 6.31
N SER A 44 -10.91 16.00 5.42
CA SER A 44 -11.73 17.22 5.34
C SER A 44 -13.19 16.88 5.03
N HIS A 45 -13.42 15.99 4.05
CA HIS A 45 -14.75 15.59 3.61
C HIS A 45 -15.58 14.94 4.74
N ILE A 46 -14.95 14.17 5.63
CA ILE A 46 -15.63 13.55 6.78
C ILE A 46 -15.64 14.44 8.04
N GLY A 47 -15.24 15.71 7.94
CA GLY A 47 -15.23 16.67 9.06
C GLY A 47 -14.26 16.35 10.19
N ARG A 48 -13.17 15.61 9.91
CA ARG A 48 -12.27 15.10 10.95
C ARG A 48 -10.97 15.91 11.02
N ALA A 49 -10.89 16.82 11.99
CA ALA A 49 -9.79 17.76 12.22
C ALA A 49 -8.63 17.19 13.07
N GLY A 50 -7.44 17.82 12.96
CA GLY A 50 -6.31 17.65 13.88
C GLY A 50 -5.62 16.28 13.83
N ARG A 51 -4.65 16.10 12.93
CA ARG A 51 -4.12 14.75 12.62
C ARG A 51 -2.62 14.62 12.49
N LYS A 52 -2.17 13.37 12.70
CA LYS A 52 -0.77 12.91 12.64
C LYS A 52 -0.34 12.72 11.18
N ALA A 53 0.97 12.63 10.96
CA ALA A 53 1.50 12.28 9.64
C ALA A 53 1.01 10.89 9.20
N VAL A 54 0.72 10.73 7.91
CA VAL A 54 0.36 9.43 7.31
C VAL A 54 1.51 8.45 7.53
N ILE A 55 1.19 7.28 8.07
CA ILE A 55 2.17 6.21 8.32
C ILE A 55 2.30 5.38 7.05
N TRP A 56 3.52 5.25 6.54
CA TRP A 56 3.85 4.42 5.39
C TRP A 56 4.58 3.16 5.84
N LYS A 57 4.06 2.00 5.46
CA LYS A 57 4.65 0.69 5.76
C LYS A 57 4.98 -0.05 4.46
N THR A 58 6.20 -0.57 4.34
CA THR A 58 6.54 -1.51 3.27
C THR A 58 6.36 -2.94 3.75
N LEU A 59 5.58 -3.75 3.04
CA LEU A 59 5.39 -5.18 3.37
C LEU A 59 6.46 -6.02 2.65
N SER A 60 7.56 -6.31 3.36
CA SER A 60 8.72 -7.05 2.85
C SER A 60 8.44 -8.53 2.61
N ASP A 61 7.63 -9.16 3.45
CA ASP A 61 7.40 -10.62 3.47
C ASP A 61 6.37 -11.09 2.43
N THR A 62 6.33 -10.41 1.29
CA THR A 62 5.40 -10.70 0.19
C THR A 62 6.11 -11.54 -0.88
N PRO A 63 5.42 -12.51 -1.53
CA PRO A 63 5.99 -13.27 -2.62
C PRO A 63 6.60 -12.37 -3.70
N LYS A 64 7.83 -12.68 -4.13
CA LYS A 64 8.54 -11.91 -5.16
C LYS A 64 8.48 -12.61 -6.51
N GLN A 65 8.38 -11.82 -7.58
CA GLN A 65 8.42 -12.35 -8.93
C GLN A 65 9.81 -12.90 -9.27
N PRO A 66 9.90 -14.00 -10.03
CA PRO A 66 11.17 -14.60 -10.39
C PRO A 66 11.88 -13.86 -11.53
N SER A 67 11.15 -13.15 -12.39
CA SER A 67 11.71 -12.41 -13.53
C SER A 67 11.27 -10.94 -13.51
N SER A 68 11.25 -10.24 -14.65
CA SER A 68 10.93 -8.81 -14.74
C SER A 68 9.52 -8.50 -15.29
N VAL A 69 8.72 -9.52 -15.62
CA VAL A 69 7.49 -9.32 -16.42
C VAL A 69 6.18 -9.65 -15.68
N GLU A 70 6.24 -10.34 -14.54
CA GLU A 70 5.05 -10.86 -13.85
C GLU A 70 4.43 -9.90 -12.81
N CYS A 71 4.89 -8.66 -12.74
CA CYS A 71 4.48 -7.71 -11.68
C CYS A 71 2.96 -7.55 -11.59
N GLY A 72 2.26 -7.48 -12.73
CA GLY A 72 0.80 -7.40 -12.76
C GLY A 72 0.12 -8.66 -12.20
N TYR A 73 0.65 -9.85 -12.49
CA TYR A 73 0.14 -11.11 -11.93
C TYR A 73 0.31 -11.13 -10.40
N TYR A 74 1.47 -10.73 -9.89
CA TYR A 74 1.72 -10.69 -8.45
C TYR A 74 0.87 -9.65 -7.74
N VAL A 75 0.61 -8.48 -8.34
CA VAL A 75 -0.36 -7.50 -7.81
C VAL A 75 -1.75 -8.12 -7.67
N MET A 76 -2.24 -8.83 -8.70
CA MET A 76 -3.53 -9.52 -8.62
C MET A 76 -3.54 -10.63 -7.56
N ARG A 77 -2.44 -11.39 -7.45
CA ARG A 77 -2.27 -12.39 -6.39
C ARG A 77 -2.33 -11.77 -5.00
N PHE A 78 -1.66 -10.64 -4.76
CA PHE A 78 -1.73 -9.93 -3.48
C PHE A 78 -3.16 -9.49 -3.17
N MET A 79 -3.88 -8.90 -4.14
CA MET A 79 -5.28 -8.52 -3.95
C MET A 79 -6.16 -9.72 -3.59
N ARG A 80 -5.99 -10.85 -4.29
CA ARG A 80 -6.70 -12.10 -3.98
C ARG A 80 -6.40 -12.58 -2.56
N ASP A 81 -5.13 -12.64 -2.18
CA ASP A 81 -4.70 -13.14 -0.87
C ASP A 81 -5.24 -12.23 0.26
N ILE A 82 -5.32 -10.91 0.05
CA ILE A 82 -5.94 -9.96 0.99
C ILE A 82 -7.45 -10.17 1.11
N ILE A 83 -8.15 -10.35 -0.02
CA ILE A 83 -9.60 -10.57 -0.03
C ILE A 83 -9.97 -11.89 0.66
N MET A 84 -9.12 -12.91 0.50
CA MET A 84 -9.32 -14.23 1.11
C MET A 84 -8.92 -14.28 2.59
N ASP A 85 -8.20 -13.27 3.11
CA ASP A 85 -7.85 -13.13 4.53
C ASP A 85 -8.71 -12.04 5.21
N PRO A 86 -9.89 -12.38 5.75
CA PRO A 86 -10.75 -11.41 6.42
C PRO A 86 -10.15 -10.84 7.72
N SER A 87 -9.10 -11.48 8.27
CA SER A 87 -8.43 -11.00 9.47
C SER A 87 -7.49 -9.81 9.19
N LEU A 88 -7.09 -9.64 7.92
CA LEU A 88 -6.12 -8.64 7.48
C LEU A 88 -4.80 -8.78 8.25
N ALA A 89 -4.31 -10.02 8.39
CA ALA A 89 -3.16 -10.35 9.23
C ALA A 89 -1.89 -9.59 8.84
N PHE A 90 -1.80 -9.12 7.58
CA PHE A 90 -0.69 -8.29 7.11
C PHE A 90 -0.52 -6.98 7.88
N GLU A 91 -1.56 -6.47 8.56
CA GLU A 91 -1.46 -5.22 9.34
C GLU A 91 -0.59 -5.35 10.60
N ASN A 92 -0.46 -6.58 11.11
CA ASN A 92 0.32 -6.90 12.30
C ASN A 92 1.81 -7.08 12.00
N LYS A 93 2.21 -6.88 10.74
CA LYS A 93 3.60 -6.88 10.27
C LYS A 93 4.20 -5.48 10.26
#